data_AF-A0A2N5Z743-F1
#
_entry.id   AF-A0A2N5Z743-F1
#
_cell.length_a   1.000
_cell.length_b   1.000
_cell.length_c   1.000
_cell.angle_alpha   90.00
_cell.angle_beta   90.00
_cell.angle_gamma   90.00
#
_symmetry.space_group_name_H-M   'P 1'
#
loop_
_entity.id
_entity.type
_entity.pdbx_description
1 polymer ?
#
loop_
_entity_poly.entity_id
_entity_poly.type
_entity_poly.pdbx_seq_one_letter_code
_entity_poly.pdbx_strand_id
1 'polypeptide(L)'
;GRVISIDKKNPNSGILFNVGGGILQHKIHIEVEYNNTPQIQGDYVKGYDRLTNGFAMSEFIGYIYFSDNKILNFYGGFEFIQAFTQSRRSYDYFSMTRDTKKRTDLLYSIKIGWIIPLYKKIPQKYYIY
;
A
#
# COMPACT_ATOMS: atom_id res chain seq x y z
N GLY A 1 -12.40 -7.18 -1.26
CA GLY A 1 -12.85 -5.89 -1.78
C GLY A 1 -14.23 -5.99 -2.35
N ARG A 2 -15.06 -4.96 -2.22
CA ARG A 2 -16.44 -4.98 -2.73
C ARG A 2 -16.74 -3.68 -3.48
N VAL A 3 -17.37 -3.82 -4.64
CA VAL A 3 -17.97 -2.70 -5.38
C VAL A 3 -19.44 -2.63 -5.00
N ILE A 4 -19.90 -1.45 -4.59
CA ILE A 4 -21.30 -1.15 -4.33
C ILE A 4 -21.78 -0.27 -5.49
N SER A 5 -22.58 -0.87 -6.37
CA SER A 5 -23.13 -0.19 -7.53
C SER A 5 -24.19 0.82 -7.10
N ILE A 6 -24.01 2.09 -7.46
CA ILE A 6 -24.96 3.16 -7.13
C ILE A 6 -26.02 3.31 -8.23
N ASP A 7 -25.65 3.05 -9.49
CA ASP A 7 -26.54 3.21 -10.64
C ASP A 7 -27.05 1.85 -11.15
N LYS A 8 -28.38 1.75 -11.33
CA LYS A 8 -29.03 0.58 -11.95
C LYS A 8 -28.68 0.43 -13.43
N LYS A 9 -28.33 1.53 -14.12
CA LYS A 9 -27.96 1.50 -15.54
C LYS A 9 -26.56 0.96 -15.78
N ASN A 10 -25.67 1.06 -14.79
CA ASN A 10 -24.29 0.57 -14.89
C ASN A 10 -23.89 -0.18 -13.62
N PRO A 11 -24.29 -1.45 -13.48
CA PRO A 11 -24.05 -2.25 -12.28
C PRO A 11 -22.56 -2.54 -12.03
N ASN A 12 -21.70 -2.34 -13.03
CA ASN A 12 -20.26 -2.58 -12.89
C ASN A 12 -19.52 -1.37 -12.31
N SER A 13 -20.13 -0.19 -12.33
CA SER A 13 -19.56 1.05 -11.79
C SER A 13 -20.14 1.36 -10.40
N GLY A 14 -19.31 1.91 -9.51
CA GLY A 14 -19.78 2.20 -8.15
C GLY A 14 -18.69 2.57 -7.17
N ILE A 15 -19.07 2.64 -5.89
CA ILE A 15 -18.13 2.84 -4.80
C ILE A 15 -17.35 1.55 -4.59
N LEU A 16 -16.03 1.65 -4.69
CA LEU A 16 -15.11 0.57 -4.35
C LEU A 16 -14.66 0.76 -2.91
N PHE A 17 -14.93 -0.24 -2.07
CA PHE A 17 -14.46 -0.29 -0.69
C PHE A 17 -13.61 -1.54 -0.48
N ASN A 18 -12.39 -1.35 0.02
CA ASN A 18 -11.49 -2.44 0.37
C ASN A 18 -10.95 -2.25 1.79
N VAL A 19 -10.88 -3.34 2.54
CA VAL A 19 -10.16 -3.40 3.81
C VAL A 19 -9.21 -4.58 3.73
N GLY A 20 -8.00 -4.39 4.26
CA GLY A 20 -6.94 -5.38 4.28
C GLY A 20 -6.11 -5.26 5.56
N GLY A 21 -5.39 -6.33 5.89
CA GLY A 21 -4.46 -6.37 7.00
C GLY A 21 -3.11 -6.90 6.51
N GLY A 22 -2.03 -6.42 7.12
CA GLY A 22 -0.66 -6.77 6.76
C GLY A 22 0.34 -6.41 7.85
N ILE A 23 1.61 -6.39 7.47
CA ILE A 23 2.71 -6.00 8.34
C ILE A 23 3.41 -4.82 7.69
N LEU A 24 3.61 -3.74 8.44
CA LEU A 24 4.38 -2.58 8.00
C LEU A 24 5.71 -2.57 8.75
N GLN A 25 6.79 -2.54 7.96
CA GLN A 25 8.16 -2.41 8.45
C GLN A 25 8.83 -1.25 7.73
N HIS A 26 9.47 -0.35 8.49
CA HIS A 26 10.26 0.72 7.93
C HIS A 26 11.56 0.91 8.71
N LYS A 27 12.58 1.43 8.03
CA LYS A 27 13.87 1.79 8.61
C LYS A 27 14.45 2.99 7.88
N ILE A 28 15.32 3.73 8.55
CA ILE A 28 16.13 4.79 7.97
C ILE A 28 17.32 4.13 7.27
N HIS A 29 17.49 4.41 5.99
CA HIS A 29 18.69 4.01 5.26
C HIS A 29 19.80 5.04 5.52
N ILE A 30 20.98 4.57 5.91
CA ILE A 30 22.14 5.40 6.24
C ILE A 30 23.29 4.92 5.36
N GLU A 31 23.88 5.85 4.61
CA GLU A 31 25.01 5.60 3.71
C GLU A 31 26.07 6.68 3.92
N VAL A 32 27.36 6.29 3.85
CA VAL A 32 28.51 7.18 4.03
C VAL A 32 29.47 6.98 2.87
N GLU A 33 29.63 8.00 2.04
CA GLU A 33 30.37 7.95 0.78
C GLU A 33 31.83 7.48 0.94
N TYR A 34 32.52 7.93 1.99
CA TYR A 34 33.93 7.57 2.27
C TYR A 34 34.10 6.57 3.41
N ASN A 35 32.99 6.07 3.98
CA ASN A 35 32.98 5.17 5.13
C ASN A 35 33.92 5.59 6.27
N ASN A 36 34.11 6.91 6.44
CA ASN A 36 35.09 7.51 7.32
C ASN A 36 34.54 7.77 8.73
N THR A 37 33.29 7.40 8.98
CA THR A 37 32.61 7.58 10.26
C THR A 37 32.40 6.22 10.93
N PRO A 38 33.29 5.79 11.85
CA PRO A 38 33.19 4.47 12.48
C PRO A 38 31.90 4.28 13.32
N GLN A 39 31.27 5.38 13.76
CA GLN A 39 30.02 5.34 14.53
C GLN A 39 28.80 4.85 13.73
N ILE A 40 28.87 4.83 12.40
CA ILE A 40 27.79 4.41 11.50
C ILE A 40 28.30 3.37 10.49
N GLN A 41 29.29 2.58 10.91
CA GLN A 41 29.87 1.52 10.11
C GLN A 41 29.47 0.15 10.68
N GLY A 42 29.21 -0.82 9.80
CA GLY A 42 28.86 -2.19 10.19
C GLY A 42 27.61 -2.26 11.07
N ASP A 43 27.69 -3.01 12.17
CA ASP A 43 26.54 -3.25 13.06
C ASP A 43 26.09 -2.03 13.87
N TYR A 44 26.92 -1.00 14.01
CA TYR A 44 26.56 0.24 14.71
C TYR A 44 25.40 0.97 14.03
N VAL A 45 25.26 0.83 12.70
CA VAL A 45 24.12 1.37 11.93
C VAL A 45 22.78 0.92 12.52
N LYS A 46 22.69 -0.28 13.09
CA LYS A 46 21.45 -0.84 13.64
C LYS A 46 20.89 -0.05 14.82
N GLY A 47 21.71 0.72 15.54
CA GLY A 47 21.20 1.58 16.61
C GLY A 47 20.78 2.98 16.14
N TYR A 48 21.00 3.30 14.85
CA TYR A 48 20.58 4.57 14.23
C TYR A 48 19.48 4.38 13.18
N ASP A 49 19.36 3.19 12.58
CA ASP A 49 18.42 2.91 11.49
C ASP A 49 16.95 2.87 11.93
N ARG A 50 16.67 2.95 13.23
CA ARG A 50 15.32 3.03 13.82
C ARG A 50 14.34 2.03 13.21
N LEU A 51 14.77 0.78 13.02
CA LEU A 51 13.92 -0.27 12.48
C LEU A 51 12.69 -0.50 13.37
N THR A 52 11.52 -0.26 12.80
CA THR A 52 10.21 -0.46 13.43
C THR A 52 9.37 -1.41 12.58
N ASN A 53 8.57 -2.23 13.24
CA ASN A 53 7.68 -3.17 12.56
C ASN A 53 6.44 -3.41 13.43
N GLY A 54 5.26 -3.47 12.80
CA GLY A 54 4.08 -4.05 13.43
C GLY A 54 2.94 -4.32 12.46
N PHE A 55 1.78 -4.62 13.05
CA PHE A 55 0.57 -4.89 12.29
C PHE A 55 0.05 -3.62 11.63
N ALA A 56 -0.41 -3.72 10.39
CA ALA A 56 -0.99 -2.63 9.63
C ALA A 56 -2.37 -3.01 9.11
N MET A 57 -3.31 -2.07 9.24
CA MET A 57 -4.64 -2.14 8.66
C MET A 57 -4.73 -1.13 7.52
N SER A 58 -5.17 -1.57 6.34
CA SER A 58 -5.35 -0.74 5.16
C SER A 58 -6.83 -0.63 4.82
N GLU A 59 -7.30 0.58 4.62
CA GLU A 59 -8.66 0.92 4.21
C GLU A 59 -8.59 1.72 2.93
N PHE A 60 -9.38 1.34 1.93
CA PHE A 60 -9.47 2.08 0.68
C PHE A 60 -10.93 2.35 0.37
N ILE A 61 -11.22 3.59 0.03
CA ILE A 61 -12.51 4.03 -0.45
C ILE A 61 -12.31 4.84 -1.73
N GLY A 62 -13.07 4.48 -2.76
CA GLY A 62 -12.96 5.14 -4.05
C GLY A 62 -14.17 4.90 -4.92
N TYR A 63 -14.08 5.39 -6.14
CA TYR A 63 -15.05 5.17 -7.19
C TYR A 63 -14.38 4.45 -8.35
N ILE A 64 -15.06 3.44 -8.88
CA ILE A 64 -14.66 2.72 -10.09
C ILE A 64 -15.71 2.95 -11.16
N TYR A 65 -15.25 3.32 -12.35
CA TYR A 65 -16.08 3.57 -13.53
C TYR A 65 -15.69 2.59 -14.64
N PHE A 66 -16.70 1.93 -15.20
CA PHE A 66 -16.59 1.09 -16.38
C PHE A 66 -17.53 1.63 -17.46
N SER A 67 -16.99 1.99 -18.61
CA SER A 67 -17.79 2.41 -19.77
C SER A 67 -18.31 1.19 -20.55
N ASP A 68 -19.53 1.31 -21.10
CA ASP A 68 -20.11 0.31 -22.01
C ASP A 68 -19.26 0.10 -23.27
N ASN A 69 -18.55 1.14 -23.71
CA ASN A 69 -17.67 1.10 -24.86
C ASN A 69 -16.30 0.47 -24.52
N LYS A 70 -16.10 -0.01 -23.29
CA LYS A 70 -14.95 -0.79 -22.80
C LYS A 70 -13.57 -0.11 -22.88
N ILE A 71 -13.46 1.10 -23.45
CA ILE A 71 -12.21 1.85 -23.64
C ILE A 71 -11.85 2.66 -22.39
N LEU A 72 -12.84 3.31 -21.78
CA LEU A 72 -12.67 4.21 -20.65
C LEU A 72 -13.10 3.51 -19.36
N ASN A 73 -12.17 2.82 -18.71
CA ASN A 73 -12.38 2.28 -17.37
C ASN A 73 -11.32 2.86 -16.45
N PHE A 74 -11.74 3.50 -15.37
CA PHE A 74 -10.83 4.15 -14.44
C PHE A 74 -11.30 3.95 -13.02
N TYR A 75 -10.37 4.03 -12.07
CA TYR A 75 -10.69 4.10 -10.66
C TYR A 75 -9.90 5.20 -10.00
N GLY A 76 -10.51 5.81 -9.00
CA GLY A 76 -9.89 6.86 -8.20
C GLY A 76 -10.37 6.75 -6.76
N GLY A 77 -9.49 7.01 -5.80
CA GLY A 77 -9.87 6.98 -4.40
C GLY A 77 -8.75 7.32 -3.44
N PHE A 78 -9.07 7.20 -2.17
CA PHE A 78 -8.16 7.41 -1.05
C PHE A 78 -7.90 6.09 -0.34
N GLU A 79 -6.63 5.84 -0.03
CA GLU A 79 -6.22 4.78 0.87
C GLU A 79 -5.70 5.38 2.16
N PHE A 80 -6.06 4.76 3.26
CA PHE A 80 -5.60 5.05 4.60
C PHE A 80 -5.01 3.79 5.21
N ILE A 81 -3.79 3.89 5.73
CA ILE A 81 -3.09 2.77 6.38
C ILE A 81 -2.77 3.18 7.82
N GLN A 82 -3.24 2.37 8.77
CA GLN A 82 -2.99 2.51 10.19
C GLN A 82 -2.07 1.38 10.65
N ALA A 83 -0.83 1.69 11.00
CA ALA A 83 0.15 0.72 11.45
C ALA A 83 0.48 0.88 12.93
N PHE A 84 0.27 -0.18 13.71
CA PHE A 84 0.63 -0.25 15.12
C PHE A 84 2.02 -0.86 15.24
N THR A 85 3.04 0.00 15.22
CA THR A 85 4.45 -0.42 15.14
C THR A 85 5.15 -0.33 16.49
N GLN A 86 6.25 -1.09 16.61
CA GLN A 86 7.17 -1.00 17.73
C GLN A 86 8.61 -1.12 17.22
N SER A 87 9.53 -0.44 17.90
CA SER A 87 10.96 -0.61 17.61
C SER A 87 11.38 -2.07 17.82
N ARG A 88 12.12 -2.60 16.86
CA ARG A 88 12.71 -3.95 16.93
C ARG A 88 14.17 -3.91 17.35
N ARG A 89 14.70 -2.73 17.66
CA ARG A 89 16.09 -2.54 18.10
C ARG A 89 16.19 -2.68 19.62
N SER A 90 17.23 -3.38 20.05
CA SER A 90 17.51 -3.60 21.48
C SER A 90 18.02 -2.33 22.16
N TYR A 91 18.59 -1.40 21.41
CA TYR A 91 19.21 -0.18 21.92
C TYR A 91 19.13 0.92 20.86
N ASP A 92 18.74 2.14 21.27
CA ASP A 92 18.75 3.35 20.44
C ASP A 92 19.84 4.28 20.97
N TYR A 93 20.82 4.61 20.13
CA TYR A 93 21.95 5.44 20.51
C TYR A 93 21.56 6.91 20.75
N PHE A 94 20.46 7.38 20.18
CA PHE A 94 19.99 8.76 20.39
C PHE A 94 19.38 8.94 21.78
N SER A 95 18.51 8.01 22.18
CA SER A 95 17.82 8.04 23.47
C SER A 95 18.60 7.36 24.59
N MET A 96 19.78 6.79 24.28
CA MET A 96 20.64 5.99 25.16
C MET A 96 19.88 4.89 25.93
N THR A 97 18.74 4.46 25.40
CA THR A 97 17.80 3.54 26.05
C THR A 97 17.18 2.61 25.03
N ARG A 98 16.53 1.55 25.51
CA ARG A 98 15.73 0.66 24.66
C ARG A 98 14.37 1.29 24.40
N ASP A 99 14.05 1.57 23.15
CA ASP A 99 12.71 2.05 22.77
C ASP A 99 11.70 0.88 22.83
N THR A 100 10.86 0.88 23.85
CA THR A 100 9.75 -0.07 24.01
C THR A 100 8.39 0.55 23.72
N LYS A 101 8.34 1.79 23.23
CA LYS A 101 7.08 2.49 22.99
C LYS A 101 6.38 1.92 21.76
N LYS A 102 5.07 1.73 21.87
CA LYS A 102 4.20 1.44 20.73
C LYS A 102 3.86 2.76 20.05
N ARG A 103 3.87 2.77 18.73
CA ARG A 103 3.57 3.94 17.90
C ARG A 103 2.45 3.59 16.93
N THR A 104 1.67 4.60 16.58
CA THR A 104 0.66 4.50 15.52
C THR A 104 1.14 5.33 14.35
N ASP A 105 1.58 4.66 13.29
CA ASP A 105 1.99 5.31 12.04
C ASP A 105 0.78 5.35 11.10
N LEU A 106 0.51 6.55 10.56
CA LEU A 106 -0.63 6.82 9.69
C LEU A 106 -0.10 7.19 8.31
N LEU A 107 -0.52 6.45 7.28
CA LEU A 107 -0.16 6.75 5.89
C LEU A 107 -1.44 7.05 5.11
N TYR A 108 -1.40 8.14 4.35
CA TYR A 108 -2.48 8.55 3.45
C TYR A 108 -1.97 8.45 2.01
N SER A 109 -2.79 7.94 1.10
CA SER A 109 -2.42 7.80 -0.30
C SER A 109 -3.60 8.11 -1.21
N ILE A 110 -3.32 8.83 -2.29
CA ILE A 110 -4.27 9.05 -3.39
C ILE A 110 -3.95 8.03 -4.47
N LYS A 111 -4.94 7.24 -4.88
CA LYS A 111 -4.79 6.26 -5.96
C LYS A 111 -5.66 6.66 -7.13
N ILE A 112 -5.06 6.74 -8.30
CA ILE A 112 -5.73 6.95 -9.58
C ILE A 112 -5.16 5.92 -10.54
N GLY A 113 -6.02 5.23 -11.29
CA GLY A 113 -5.58 4.24 -12.26
C GLY A 113 -6.54 4.06 -13.42
N TRP A 114 -5.99 3.75 -14.58
CA TRP A 114 -6.73 3.34 -15.77
C TRP A 114 -6.72 1.82 -15.86
N ILE A 115 -7.90 1.22 -16.00
CA ILE A 115 -8.09 -0.22 -16.18
C ILE A 115 -8.20 -0.53 -17.69
N ILE A 116 -7.27 -1.31 -18.21
CA ILE A 116 -7.28 -1.78 -19.60
C ILE A 116 -7.75 -3.24 -19.64
N PRO A 117 -9.01 -3.52 -19.99
CA PRO A 117 -9.51 -4.89 -20.03
C PRO A 117 -9.00 -5.62 -21.29
N LEU A 118 -8.33 -6.75 -21.10
CA LEU A 118 -7.90 -7.64 -22.18
C LEU A 118 -8.98 -8.70 -22.43
N TYR A 119 -9.71 -8.58 -23.53
CA TYR A 119 -10.72 -9.57 -23.93
C TYR A 119 -10.17 -10.55 -24.97
N LYS A 120 -10.32 -11.86 -24.74
CA LYS A 120 -10.15 -12.87 -25.81
C LYS A 120 -11.32 -12.74 -26.80
N LYS A 121 -11.02 -12.64 -28.09
CA LYS A 121 -12.04 -12.79 -29.15
C LYS A 121 -12.70 -14.15 -28.98
N ILE A 122 -14.00 -14.17 -28.72
CA ILE A 122 -14.80 -15.40 -28.77
C ILE A 122 -14.79 -15.83 -30.24
N PRO A 123 -14.34 -17.05 -30.60
CA PRO A 123 -14.43 -17.52 -31.97
C PRO A 123 -15.90 -17.52 -32.38
N GLN A 124 -16.22 -16.84 -33.48
CA GLN A 124 -17.56 -16.93 -34.07
C GLN A 124 -17.84 -18.41 -34.33
N LYS A 125 -18.82 -18.98 -33.62
CA LYS A 125 -19.34 -20.31 -33.95
C LYS A 125 -19.95 -20.20 -35.35
N TYR A 126 -19.17 -20.56 -36.37
CA TYR A 126 -19.70 -20.81 -37.69
C TYR A 126 -20.65 -22.00 -37.57
N TYR A 127 -21.96 -21.75 -37.70
CA TYR A 127 -22.91 -22.81 -38.01
C TYR A 127 -22.76 -23.09 -39.50
N ILE A 128 -22.18 -24.23 -39.85
CA ILE A 128 -22.24 -24.76 -41.21
C ILE A 128 -23.45 -25.70 -41.24
N TYR A 129 -24.40 -25.39 -42.11
CA TYR A 129 -25.65 -26.14 -42.34
C TYR A 129 -25.37 -27.43 -43.12
#